data_AF-A0A938NMM7-F1
#
_entry.id   AF-A0A938NMM7-F1
#
_cell.length_a   1.000
_cell.length_b   1.000
_cell.length_c   1.000
_cell.angle_alpha   90.00
_cell.angle_beta   90.00
_cell.angle_gamma   90.00
#
_symmetry.space_group_name_H-M   'P 1'
#
loop_
_entity.id
_entity.type
_entity.pdbx_description
1 polymer ?
#
loop_
_entity_poly.entity_id
_entity_poly.type
_entity_poly.pdbx_seq_one_letter_code
_entity_poly.pdbx_strand_id
1 'polypeptide(L)'
;MTSGVKVLVLGVLAWGMLAGGLGCAGAETVERKAEPVGNPVLGLLNKDLIRLNVNIEQITKRITDLQGMPESADPTLRELRGLDLSGAQLHKQQWILQRDQLAFAKEQVNKADDNPSGKSRLLEEWRARQQQFEAAADDLRQQRHALERKRGQVEARLVDRALQ
;
A
#
# COMPACT_ATOMS: atom_id res chain seq x y z
N MET A 1 -36.33 -6.11 25.72
CA MET A 1 -37.04 -6.56 24.50
C MET A 1 -36.38 -5.90 23.31
N THR A 2 -35.93 -6.73 22.39
CA THR A 2 -35.06 -6.45 21.25
C THR A 2 -35.79 -5.72 20.12
N SER A 3 -35.20 -4.66 19.60
CA SER A 3 -35.45 -4.11 18.25
C SER A 3 -34.22 -3.22 17.94
N GLY A 4 -33.31 -3.53 17.02
CA GLY A 4 -33.43 -4.30 15.79
C GLY A 4 -33.54 -3.37 14.59
N VAL A 5 -32.60 -2.43 14.41
CA VAL A 5 -32.56 -1.56 13.22
C VAL A 5 -31.54 -2.14 12.25
N LYS A 6 -32.06 -2.81 11.22
CA LYS A 6 -31.30 -3.23 10.03
C LYS A 6 -31.17 -2.02 9.11
N VAL A 7 -29.95 -1.52 8.92
CA VAL A 7 -29.66 -0.51 7.91
C VAL A 7 -29.35 -1.23 6.60
N LEU A 8 -30.24 -1.05 5.63
CA LEU A 8 -30.18 -1.60 4.28
C LEU A 8 -29.80 -0.44 3.36
N VAL A 9 -28.52 -0.34 2.97
CA VAL A 9 -28.04 0.65 1.99
C VAL A 9 -27.92 -0.06 0.65
N LEU A 10 -28.99 -0.01 -0.13
CA LEU A 10 -28.95 -0.23 -1.58
C LEU A 10 -28.82 1.15 -2.25
N GLY A 11 -27.81 1.29 -3.10
CA GLY A 11 -27.38 2.56 -3.65
C GLY A 11 -28.24 3.11 -4.79
N VAL A 12 -27.99 4.37 -5.10
CA VAL A 12 -28.18 4.97 -6.43
C VAL A 12 -27.08 6.02 -6.62
N LEU A 13 -26.12 5.73 -7.52
CA LEU A 13 -25.22 6.70 -8.13
C LEU A 13 -26.04 7.50 -9.16
N ALA A 14 -26.33 8.76 -8.84
CA ALA A 14 -26.86 9.73 -9.80
C ALA A 14 -25.97 10.98 -9.74
N TRP A 15 -24.93 11.01 -10.57
CA TRP A 15 -24.26 12.26 -10.91
C TRP A 15 -24.80 12.69 -12.28
N GLY A 16 -25.67 13.69 -12.23
CA GLY A 16 -26.34 14.28 -13.37
C GLY A 16 -25.37 15.00 -14.30
N MET A 17 -25.67 14.86 -15.59
CA MET A 17 -25.15 15.64 -16.68
C MET A 17 -25.30 17.15 -16.44
N LEU A 18 -24.27 17.91 -16.77
CA LEU A 18 -24.42 19.27 -17.28
C LEU A 18 -23.70 19.35 -18.63
N ALA A 19 -24.50 19.43 -19.68
CA ALA A 19 -24.10 19.81 -21.02
C ALA A 19 -24.07 21.35 -21.13
N GLY A 20 -23.17 21.88 -21.97
CA GLY A 20 -23.29 23.25 -22.49
C GLY A 20 -21.95 23.89 -22.85
N GLY A 21 -21.69 24.03 -24.15
CA GLY A 21 -20.59 24.86 -24.66
C GLY A 21 -20.22 24.58 -26.12
N LEU A 22 -20.96 25.21 -27.04
CA LEU A 22 -20.64 25.31 -28.48
C LEU A 22 -19.31 26.05 -28.71
N GLY A 23 -18.46 25.51 -29.58
CA GLY A 23 -17.26 26.18 -30.09
C GLY A 23 -16.63 25.41 -31.25
N CYS A 24 -16.90 25.86 -32.48
CA CYS A 24 -16.27 25.39 -33.72
C CYS A 24 -14.84 25.93 -33.86
N ALA A 25 -13.87 25.07 -34.18
CA ALA A 25 -12.75 25.38 -35.08
C ALA A 25 -11.97 24.08 -35.35
N GLY A 26 -11.73 23.80 -36.63
CA GLY A 26 -11.10 22.57 -37.08
C GLY A 26 -9.70 22.37 -36.51
N ALA A 27 -9.42 21.13 -36.14
CA ALA A 27 -8.08 20.59 -36.11
C ALA A 27 -8.17 19.22 -36.80
N GLU A 28 -7.24 19.03 -37.73
CA GLU A 28 -7.05 17.87 -38.58
C GLU A 28 -7.31 16.57 -37.82
N THR A 29 -8.05 15.67 -38.46
CA THR A 29 -8.13 14.26 -38.10
C THR A 29 -6.75 13.63 -38.25
N VAL A 30 -5.89 13.87 -37.27
CA VAL A 30 -4.89 12.88 -36.88
C VAL A 30 -5.72 11.73 -36.36
N GLU A 31 -5.97 10.75 -37.22
CA GLU A 31 -6.38 9.41 -36.86
C GLU A 31 -5.24 8.84 -36.00
N ARG A 32 -5.17 9.32 -34.75
CA ARG A 32 -4.40 8.72 -33.69
C ARG A 32 -5.06 7.36 -33.53
N LYS A 33 -4.50 6.35 -34.21
CA LYS A 33 -4.77 4.95 -33.92
C LYS A 33 -4.85 4.85 -32.41
N ALA A 34 -6.06 4.69 -31.89
CA ALA A 34 -6.24 4.38 -30.49
C ALA A 34 -5.45 3.09 -30.32
N GLU A 35 -4.34 3.14 -29.59
CA GLU A 35 -3.73 1.92 -29.10
C GLU A 35 -4.85 1.12 -28.45
N PRO A 36 -4.90 -0.21 -28.64
CA PRO A 36 -5.91 -1.02 -27.99
C PRO A 36 -5.89 -0.64 -26.51
N VAL A 37 -7.01 -0.10 -26.02
CA VAL A 37 -7.11 0.35 -24.62
C VAL A 37 -7.01 -0.93 -23.81
N GLY A 38 -5.79 -1.26 -23.40
CA GLY A 38 -5.50 -2.44 -22.60
C GLY A 38 -6.32 -2.40 -21.31
N ASN A 39 -6.43 -3.54 -20.64
CA ASN A 39 -7.17 -3.65 -19.39
C ASN A 39 -6.71 -2.54 -18.39
N PRO A 40 -7.56 -1.56 -18.04
CA PRO A 40 -7.15 -0.39 -17.26
C PRO A 40 -6.70 -0.78 -15.84
N VAL A 41 -7.18 -1.92 -15.34
CA VAL A 41 -6.74 -2.49 -14.06
C VAL A 41 -5.26 -2.86 -14.11
N LEU A 42 -4.80 -3.47 -15.20
CA LEU A 42 -3.38 -3.82 -15.37
C LEU A 42 -2.49 -2.57 -15.38
N GLY A 43 -2.95 -1.48 -16.00
CA GLY A 43 -2.25 -0.20 -16.01
C GLY A 43 -2.05 0.36 -14.59
N LEU A 44 -3.11 0.34 -13.77
CA LEU A 44 -3.05 0.78 -12.36
C LEU A 44 -2.12 -0.12 -11.53
N LEU A 45 -2.27 -1.44 -11.64
CA LEU A 45 -1.43 -2.40 -10.91
C LEU A 45 0.05 -2.24 -11.25
N ASN A 46 0.38 -2.02 -12.53
CA ASN A 46 1.76 -1.76 -12.97
C ASN A 46 2.34 -0.49 -12.34
N LYS A 47 1.56 0.60 -12.35
CA LYS A 47 1.98 1.88 -11.78
C LYS A 47 2.28 1.74 -10.29
N ASP A 48 1.40 1.08 -9.54
CA ASP A 48 1.58 0.91 -8.11
C ASP A 48 2.74 -0.04 -7.77
N LEU A 49 2.96 -1.09 -8.56
CA LEU A 49 4.13 -1.96 -8.43
C LEU A 49 5.44 -1.21 -8.64
N ILE A 50 5.53 -0.36 -9.68
CA ILE A 50 6.70 0.49 -9.92
C ILE A 50 6.96 1.40 -8.72
N ARG A 51 5.91 2.08 -8.24
CA ARG A 51 6.01 2.97 -7.07
C ARG A 51 6.50 2.24 -5.82
N LEU A 52 5.96 1.04 -5.56
CA LEU A 52 6.38 0.25 -4.40
C LEU A 52 7.84 -0.20 -4.50
N ASN A 53 8.31 -0.60 -5.69
CA ASN A 53 9.72 -0.96 -5.86
C ASN A 53 10.65 0.21 -5.54
N VAL A 54 10.36 1.41 -6.05
CA VAL A 54 11.12 2.63 -5.73
C VAL A 54 11.11 2.91 -4.23
N ASN A 55 9.96 2.82 -3.58
CA ASN A 55 9.85 3.00 -2.13
C ASN A 55 10.70 1.97 -1.37
N ILE A 56 10.64 0.68 -1.75
CA ILE A 56 11.41 -0.41 -1.14
C ILE A 56 12.93 -0.16 -1.28
N GLU A 57 13.38 0.33 -2.43
CA GLU A 57 14.78 0.71 -2.64
C GLU A 57 15.19 1.87 -1.72
N GLN A 58 14.37 2.92 -1.64
CA GLN A 58 14.61 4.08 -0.78
C GLN A 58 14.70 3.70 0.70
N ILE A 59 13.77 2.90 1.22
CA ILE A 59 13.85 2.45 2.63
C ILE A 59 15.00 1.49 2.86
N THR A 60 15.37 0.67 1.86
CA THR A 60 16.56 -0.19 1.96
C THR A 60 17.82 0.66 2.10
N LYS A 61 17.97 1.71 1.29
CA LYS A 61 19.07 2.67 1.43
C LYS A 61 19.09 3.30 2.81
N ARG A 62 17.94 3.81 3.30
CA ARG A 62 17.83 4.40 4.64
C ARG A 62 18.22 3.42 5.75
N ILE A 63 17.82 2.14 5.64
CA ILE A 63 18.22 1.10 6.59
C ILE A 63 19.75 0.93 6.59
N THR A 64 20.37 0.87 5.40
CA THR A 64 21.83 0.79 5.27
C THR A 64 22.52 2.03 5.87
N ASP A 65 22.01 3.23 5.60
CA ASP A 65 22.54 4.47 6.16
C ASP A 65 22.45 4.45 7.70
N LEU A 66 21.30 4.05 8.25
CA LEU A 66 21.10 3.91 9.70
C LEU A 66 22.03 2.87 10.33
N GLN A 67 22.32 1.76 9.64
CA GLN A 67 23.26 0.74 10.08
C GLN A 67 24.72 1.21 10.02
N GLY A 68 25.07 2.06 9.05
CA GLY A 68 26.41 2.61 8.88
C GLY A 68 26.78 3.72 9.87
N MET A 69 25.82 4.29 10.60
CA MET A 69 26.10 5.30 11.63
C MET A 69 26.96 4.73 12.77
N PRO A 70 27.90 5.51 13.33
CA PRO A 70 28.67 5.09 14.50
C PRO A 70 27.75 4.84 15.70
N GLU A 71 28.10 3.87 16.54
CA GLU A 71 27.34 3.62 17.77
C GLU A 71 27.52 4.75 18.77
N SER A 72 26.41 5.15 19.41
CA SER A 72 26.48 6.07 20.55
C SER A 72 27.03 5.35 21.78
N ALA A 73 27.88 6.06 22.53
CA ALA A 73 28.31 5.64 23.86
C ALA A 73 27.14 5.67 24.87
N ASP A 74 26.13 6.51 24.63
CA ASP A 74 24.94 6.59 25.46
C ASP A 74 24.00 5.39 25.17
N PRO A 75 23.70 4.55 26.17
CA PRO A 75 22.85 3.38 25.97
C PRO A 75 21.42 3.72 25.56
N THR A 76 20.90 4.89 25.96
CA THR A 76 19.52 5.29 25.64
C THR A 76 19.43 5.76 24.18
N LEU A 77 20.44 6.47 23.69
CA LEU A 77 20.55 6.83 22.27
C LEU A 77 20.78 5.58 21.40
N ARG A 78 21.54 4.59 21.89
CA ARG A 78 21.69 3.30 21.20
C ARG A 78 20.37 2.54 21.11
N GLU A 79 19.60 2.51 22.20
CA GLU A 79 18.26 1.90 22.20
C GLU A 79 17.33 2.61 21.20
N LEU A 80 17.29 3.95 21.21
CA LEU A 80 16.48 4.72 20.27
C LEU A 80 16.83 4.42 18.82
N ARG A 81 18.13 4.41 18.47
CA ARG A 81 18.60 4.03 17.13
C ARG A 81 18.18 2.61 16.75
N GLY A 82 18.27 1.66 17.70
CA GLY A 82 17.82 0.29 17.48
C GLY A 82 16.32 0.23 17.12
N LEU A 83 15.49 1.01 17.82
CA LEU A 83 14.07 1.11 17.55
C LEU A 83 13.77 1.77 16.20
N ASP A 84 14.51 2.82 15.82
CA ASP A 84 14.38 3.46 14.50
C ASP A 84 14.73 2.48 13.36
N LEU A 85 15.78 1.68 13.54
CA LEU A 85 16.18 0.63 12.59
C LEU A 85 15.09 -0.45 12.46
N SER A 86 14.59 -0.96 13.58
CA SER A 86 13.48 -1.93 13.57
C SER A 86 12.22 -1.35 12.91
N GLY A 87 11.94 -0.06 13.12
CA GLY A 87 10.79 0.63 12.52
C GLY A 87 10.93 0.77 11.00
N ALA A 88 12.13 1.07 10.52
CA ALA A 88 12.43 1.10 9.10
C ALA A 88 12.30 -0.31 8.46
N GLN A 89 12.77 -1.35 9.15
CA GLN A 89 12.64 -2.73 8.71
C GLN A 89 11.18 -3.19 8.62
N LEU A 90 10.34 -2.85 9.60
CA LEU A 90 8.90 -3.13 9.55
C LEU A 90 8.21 -2.42 8.38
N HIS A 91 8.54 -1.15 8.13
CA HIS A 91 8.03 -0.45 6.94
C HIS A 91 8.40 -1.15 5.63
N LYS A 92 9.65 -1.61 5.52
CA LYS A 92 10.11 -2.38 4.36
C LYS A 92 9.31 -3.67 4.19
N GLN A 93 9.10 -4.43 5.27
CA GLN A 93 8.29 -5.66 5.23
C GLN A 93 6.86 -5.39 4.78
N GLN A 94 6.23 -4.31 5.28
CA GLN A 94 4.89 -3.91 4.88
C GLN A 94 4.80 -3.59 3.38
N TRP A 95 5.77 -2.84 2.82
CA TRP A 95 5.78 -2.54 1.39
C TRP A 95 6.04 -3.77 0.52
N ILE A 96 6.90 -4.69 0.97
CA ILE A 96 7.11 -5.97 0.27
C ILE A 96 5.81 -6.78 0.24
N LEU A 97 5.12 -6.91 1.38
CA LEU A 97 3.84 -7.61 1.46
C LEU A 97 2.80 -7.02 0.49
N GLN A 98 2.69 -5.68 0.44
CA GLN A 98 1.80 -5.00 -0.49
C GLN A 98 2.19 -5.24 -1.96
N ARG A 99 3.48 -5.15 -2.28
CA ARG A 99 3.99 -5.38 -3.63
C ARG A 99 3.65 -6.80 -4.09
N ASP A 100 3.89 -7.79 -3.23
CA ASP A 100 3.66 -9.19 -3.56
C ASP A 100 2.16 -9.48 -3.76
N GLN A 101 1.29 -8.82 -2.98
CA GLN A 101 -0.16 -8.91 -3.18
C GLN A 101 -0.60 -8.30 -4.51
N LEU A 102 -0.05 -7.14 -4.90
CA LEU A 102 -0.35 -6.50 -6.19
C LEU A 102 0.19 -7.31 -7.37
N ALA A 103 1.38 -7.92 -7.22
CA ALA A 103 1.95 -8.78 -8.25
C ALA A 103 1.07 -10.01 -8.48
N PHE A 104 0.60 -10.63 -7.38
CA PHE A 104 -0.36 -11.72 -7.45
C PHE A 104 -1.68 -11.27 -8.11
N ALA A 105 -2.24 -10.13 -7.72
CA ALA A 105 -3.47 -9.59 -8.33
C ALA A 105 -3.30 -9.40 -9.85
N LYS A 106 -2.17 -8.83 -10.28
CA LYS A 106 -1.84 -8.63 -11.70
C LYS A 106 -1.78 -9.95 -12.46
N GLU A 107 -1.15 -10.96 -11.87
CA GLU A 107 -1.08 -12.30 -12.47
C GLU A 107 -2.48 -12.92 -12.65
N GLN A 108 -3.34 -12.79 -11.64
CA GLN A 108 -4.73 -13.29 -11.71
C GLN A 108 -5.54 -12.58 -12.80
N VAL A 109 -5.40 -11.26 -12.94
CA VAL A 109 -6.06 -10.49 -14.00
C VAL A 109 -5.57 -10.92 -15.38
N ASN A 110 -4.26 -11.08 -15.58
CA ASN A 110 -3.71 -11.60 -16.84
C ASN A 110 -4.29 -12.97 -17.20
N LYS A 111 -4.29 -13.92 -16.24
CA LYS A 111 -4.86 -15.27 -16.45
C LYS A 111 -6.35 -15.24 -16.79
N ALA A 112 -7.09 -14.31 -16.19
CA ALA A 112 -8.53 -14.16 -16.44
C ALA A 112 -8.84 -13.60 -17.84
N ASP A 113 -7.94 -12.78 -18.39
CA ASP A 113 -8.02 -12.29 -19.77
C ASP A 113 -7.66 -13.40 -20.77
N ASP A 114 -6.66 -14.24 -20.46
CA ASP A 114 -6.25 -15.37 -21.31
C ASP A 114 -7.23 -16.55 -21.29
N ASN A 115 -7.87 -16.84 -20.15
CA ASN A 115 -8.84 -17.92 -20.01
C ASN A 115 -10.09 -17.49 -19.22
N PRO A 116 -11.10 -16.92 -19.90
CA PRO A 116 -12.32 -16.44 -19.25
C PRO A 116 -13.13 -17.53 -18.53
N SER A 117 -13.05 -18.79 -18.99
CA SER A 117 -13.78 -19.90 -18.37
C SER A 117 -13.25 -20.27 -16.98
N GLY A 118 -11.99 -19.91 -16.67
CA GLY A 118 -11.33 -20.17 -15.39
C GLY A 118 -11.59 -19.12 -14.31
N LYS A 119 -12.34 -18.04 -14.58
CA LYS A 119 -12.50 -16.88 -13.69
C LYS A 119 -12.98 -17.23 -12.28
N SER A 120 -13.89 -18.18 -12.12
CA SER A 120 -14.41 -18.59 -10.80
C SER A 120 -13.30 -19.14 -9.90
N ARG A 121 -12.42 -19.98 -10.45
CA ARG A 121 -11.28 -20.55 -9.72
C ARG A 121 -10.26 -19.46 -9.35
N LEU A 122 -9.92 -18.59 -10.30
CA LEU A 122 -9.01 -17.46 -10.06
C LEU A 122 -9.54 -16.54 -8.94
N LEU A 123 -10.86 -16.35 -8.87
CA LEU A 123 -11.50 -15.56 -7.81
C LEU A 123 -11.43 -16.25 -6.43
N GLU A 124 -11.54 -17.57 -6.37
CA GLU A 124 -11.34 -18.34 -5.13
C GLU A 124 -9.89 -18.25 -4.65
N GLU A 125 -8.93 -18.45 -5.54
CA GLU A 125 -7.49 -18.30 -5.26
C GLU A 125 -7.18 -16.88 -4.76
N TRP A 126 -7.76 -15.86 -5.40
CA TRP A 126 -7.68 -14.46 -4.96
C TRP A 126 -8.20 -14.24 -3.54
N ARG A 127 -9.39 -14.75 -3.23
CA ARG A 127 -10.00 -14.59 -1.88
C ARG A 127 -9.16 -15.27 -0.80
N ALA A 128 -8.64 -16.48 -1.07
CA ALA A 128 -7.76 -17.17 -0.14
C ALA A 128 -6.48 -16.38 0.11
N ARG A 129 -5.86 -15.85 -0.95
CA ARG A 129 -4.67 -15.01 -0.82
C ARG A 129 -4.94 -13.68 -0.10
N GLN A 130 -6.10 -13.07 -0.34
CA GLN A 130 -6.53 -11.85 0.33
C GLN A 130 -6.64 -12.03 1.85
N GLN A 131 -7.20 -13.15 2.32
CA GLN A 131 -7.26 -13.46 3.75
C GLN A 131 -5.86 -13.60 4.38
N GLN A 132 -4.92 -14.26 3.67
CA GLN A 132 -3.53 -14.36 4.13
C GLN A 132 -2.85 -12.99 4.21
N PHE A 133 -3.09 -12.13 3.22
CA PHE A 133 -2.57 -10.78 3.18
C PHE A 133 -3.10 -9.94 4.37
N GLU A 134 -4.41 -10.00 4.64
CA GLU A 134 -5.04 -9.27 5.75
C GLU A 134 -4.46 -9.68 7.10
N ALA A 135 -4.32 -10.99 7.34
CA ALA A 135 -3.73 -11.50 8.56
C ALA A 135 -2.27 -11.01 8.75
N ALA A 136 -1.45 -11.08 7.70
CA ALA A 136 -0.07 -10.59 7.75
C ALA A 136 0.01 -9.06 7.92
N ALA A 137 -0.90 -8.30 7.30
CA ALA A 137 -0.96 -6.85 7.44
C ALA A 137 -1.36 -6.43 8.86
N ASP A 138 -2.26 -7.18 9.50
CA ASP A 138 -2.68 -6.93 10.88
C ASP A 138 -1.57 -7.23 11.88
N ASP A 139 -0.82 -8.33 11.70
CA ASP A 139 0.35 -8.65 12.51
C ASP A 139 1.42 -7.54 12.43
N LEU A 140 1.78 -7.10 11.21
CA LEU A 140 2.72 -5.98 11.01
C LEU A 140 2.22 -4.68 11.68
N ARG A 141 0.92 -4.41 11.65
CA ARG A 141 0.33 -3.24 12.32
C ARG A 141 0.49 -3.32 13.84
N GLN A 142 0.26 -4.50 14.43
CA GLN A 142 0.43 -4.72 15.87
C GLN A 142 1.90 -4.53 16.29
N GLN A 143 2.83 -5.12 15.53
CA GLN A 143 4.27 -4.97 15.77
C GLN A 143 4.71 -3.50 15.70
N ARG A 144 4.23 -2.76 14.69
CA ARG A 144 4.50 -1.33 14.55
C ARG A 144 4.00 -0.52 15.74
N HIS A 145 2.76 -0.75 16.19
CA HIS A 145 2.23 -0.04 17.35
C HIS A 145 3.00 -0.34 18.63
N ALA A 146 3.42 -1.60 18.85
CA ALA A 146 4.25 -1.96 19.99
C ALA A 146 5.61 -1.22 19.95
N LEU A 147 6.23 -1.16 18.77
CA LEU A 147 7.49 -0.46 18.56
C LEU A 147 7.36 1.06 18.78
N GLU A 148 6.32 1.70 18.22
CA GLU A 148 6.08 3.14 18.35
C GLU A 148 5.85 3.55 19.82
N ARG A 149 5.10 2.74 20.58
CA ARG A 149 4.95 2.96 22.03
C ARG A 149 6.29 2.92 22.76
N LYS A 150 7.11 1.89 22.49
CA LYS A 150 8.42 1.76 23.13
C LYS A 150 9.35 2.92 22.75
N ARG A 151 9.35 3.31 21.48
CA ARG A 151 10.11 4.45 20.98
C ARG A 151 9.75 5.74 21.72
N GLY A 152 8.47 6.04 21.87
CA GLY A 152 8.01 7.21 22.62
C GLY A 152 8.44 7.22 24.09
N GLN A 153 8.46 6.05 24.75
CA GLN A 153 8.98 5.92 26.12
C GLN A 153 10.49 6.19 26.21
N VAL A 154 11.27 5.75 25.22
CA VAL A 154 12.71 6.00 25.17
C VAL A 154 13.00 7.47 24.88
N GLU A 155 12.26 8.08 23.95
CA GLU A 155 12.36 9.51 23.67
C GLU A 155 12.01 10.37 24.89
N ALA A 156 10.93 10.04 25.61
CA ALA A 156 10.56 10.74 26.84
C ALA A 156 11.70 10.72 27.87
N ARG A 157 12.33 9.55 28.11
CA ARG A 157 13.49 9.44 29.02
C ARG A 157 14.67 10.32 28.59
N LEU A 158 14.94 10.44 27.29
CA LEU A 158 16.01 11.29 26.77
C LEU A 158 15.71 12.77 27.00
N VAL A 159 14.47 13.18 26.73
CA VAL A 159 14.02 14.57 26.92
C VAL A 159 14.02 14.93 28.40
N ASP A 160 13.47 14.09 29.26
CA ASP A 160 13.44 14.30 30.72
C ASP A 160 14.85 14.52 31.27
N ARG A 161 15.82 13.69 30.87
CA ARG A 161 17.22 13.82 31.29
C ARG A 161 17.88 15.10 30.77
N ALA A 162 17.47 15.60 29.61
CA ALA A 162 18.04 16.82 29.02
C ALA A 162 17.47 18.11 29.63
N LEU A 163 16.32 18.03 30.31
CA LEU A 163 15.65 19.16 30.96
C LEU A 163 15.94 19.26 32.47
N GLN A 164 16.69 18.30 33.02
CA GLN A 164 17.20 18.30 34.40
C GLN A 164 18.59 18.94 34.45
#